data_AF-A0A660UEA1-F1
#
_entry.id   AF-A0A660UEA1-F1
#
_cell.length_a   1.000
_cell.length_b   1.000
_cell.length_c   1.000
_cell.angle_alpha   90.00
_cell.angle_beta   90.00
_cell.angle_gamma   90.00
#
_symmetry.space_group_name_H-M   'P 1'
#
loop_
_entity.id
_entity.type
_entity.pdbx_description
1 polymer ?
#
loop_
_entity_poly.entity_id
_entity_poly.type
_entity_poly.pdbx_seq_one_letter_code
_entity_poly.pdbx_strand_id
1 'polypeptide(L)'
;MAEGFYFAQLTDIHVGEGLNPKEAAQNLLWALEELETLSSKPELILVTGDLICAGKASELREFAELVKGCSLPILALPTNHDLWGEPDESAWEEIIGPLRRSVEVKGVKFLTWNDIQRQPGGGWKAELKEEQREWFEKELKEAEGKPIIVAQHCPPLPVNGNYHDLWRNSNADELLDLLLKYNVLAIVTGHWHRNGEWFAKGVRVINTGALCGWQWTGIPPHYCFPTRPGYRLFHFDGEKLRSFWRDGSYWGTPAPKVQVSLVRIGKAHTGGPRPQVRPVEIFAETKLHVTAYARGGKITKVEWSIERGRWRPMEITFEGVWSEWEAQIDPLKERALGEHILIVRAVDADGNEAYDALPVRLAERENAPMTSASAQAGREMVFELFYPPE
;
A
#
# COMPACT_ATOMS: atom_id res chain seq x y z
N MET A 1 -21.02 19.91 0.76
CA MET A 1 -20.39 18.56 0.73
C MET A 1 -19.72 18.37 2.07
N ALA A 2 -19.85 17.21 2.71
CA ALA A 2 -19.11 16.96 3.94
C ALA A 2 -17.61 17.04 3.62
N GLU A 3 -16.85 17.73 4.46
CA GLU A 3 -15.39 17.72 4.38
C GLU A 3 -14.94 16.27 4.63
N GLY A 4 -14.14 15.69 3.73
CA GLY A 4 -13.70 14.30 3.85
C GLY A 4 -12.85 14.08 5.11
N PHE A 5 -12.56 12.82 5.42
CA PHE A 5 -11.73 12.47 6.58
C PHE A 5 -10.54 11.61 6.18
N TYR A 6 -9.54 11.57 7.07
CA TYR A 6 -8.33 10.80 6.87
C TYR A 6 -8.30 9.57 7.78
N PHE A 7 -7.67 8.50 7.33
CA PHE A 7 -7.20 7.42 8.18
C PHE A 7 -5.82 6.96 7.70
N ALA A 8 -5.04 6.35 8.58
CA ALA A 8 -3.70 5.87 8.25
C ALA A 8 -3.65 4.35 8.28
N GLN A 9 -2.67 3.78 7.59
CA GLN A 9 -2.32 2.38 7.68
C GLN A 9 -0.82 2.24 7.96
N LEU A 10 -0.52 1.48 9.01
CA LEU A 10 0.79 0.89 9.29
C LEU A 10 0.72 -0.61 9.02
N THR A 11 1.82 -1.22 8.60
CA THR A 11 1.87 -2.67 8.34
C THR A 11 3.31 -3.14 8.38
N ASP A 12 3.51 -4.42 8.72
CA ASP A 12 4.84 -5.06 8.68
C ASP A 12 5.86 -4.21 9.47
N ILE A 13 5.51 -4.01 10.75
CA ILE A 13 6.25 -3.17 11.68
C ILE A 13 7.44 -3.94 12.24
N HIS A 14 7.23 -5.21 12.57
CA HIS A 14 8.24 -6.14 13.05
C HIS A 14 9.11 -5.60 14.21
N VAL A 15 8.48 -5.04 15.25
CA VAL A 15 9.20 -4.72 16.50
C VAL A 15 9.61 -5.99 17.25
N GLY A 16 10.55 -5.88 18.19
CA GLY A 16 10.96 -7.00 19.03
C GLY A 16 12.39 -7.49 18.75
N GLU A 17 12.61 -8.79 18.71
CA GLU A 17 13.90 -9.42 18.45
C GLU A 17 13.97 -9.91 17.01
N GLY A 18 14.95 -9.43 16.24
CA GLY A 18 15.06 -9.83 14.84
C GLY A 18 16.16 -9.11 14.09
N LEU A 19 15.92 -8.92 12.80
CA LEU A 19 16.93 -8.39 11.88
C LEU A 19 17.27 -6.94 12.19
N ASN A 20 16.28 -6.04 12.34
CA ASN A 20 16.50 -4.61 12.53
C ASN A 20 15.58 -3.98 13.60
N PRO A 21 15.61 -4.49 14.85
CA PRO A 21 14.61 -4.18 15.85
C PRO A 21 14.60 -2.72 16.32
N LYS A 22 15.78 -2.10 16.43
CA LYS A 22 15.90 -0.69 16.81
C LYS A 22 15.30 0.24 15.76
N GLU A 23 15.50 -0.08 14.49
CA GLU A 23 15.01 0.71 13.37
C GLU A 23 13.49 0.53 13.19
N ALA A 24 12.97 -0.69 13.40
CA ALA A 24 11.53 -0.95 13.46
C ALA A 24 10.84 -0.08 14.52
N ALA A 25 11.34 -0.09 15.76
CA ALA A 25 10.78 0.74 16.84
C ALA A 25 10.89 2.25 16.55
N GLN A 26 12.02 2.70 15.99
CA GLN A 26 12.20 4.10 15.60
C GLN A 26 11.24 4.53 14.49
N ASN A 27 11.02 3.68 13.48
CA ASN A 27 10.08 3.96 12.40
C ASN A 27 8.64 3.99 12.90
N LEU A 28 8.28 3.12 13.85
CA LEU A 28 6.98 3.16 14.51
C LEU A 28 6.76 4.49 15.23
N LEU A 29 7.69 4.88 16.12
CA LEU A 29 7.58 6.14 16.86
C LEU A 29 7.54 7.36 15.92
N TRP A 30 8.37 7.36 14.87
CA TRP A 30 8.36 8.41 13.85
C TRP A 30 7.01 8.50 13.12
N ALA A 31 6.43 7.37 12.72
CA ALA A 31 5.14 7.37 12.02
C ALA A 31 4.02 7.88 12.93
N LEU A 32 3.98 7.44 14.20
CA LEU A 32 2.98 7.91 15.17
C LEU A 32 3.10 9.43 15.41
N GLU A 33 4.31 9.93 15.63
CA GLU A 33 4.56 11.37 15.83
C GLU A 33 4.18 12.19 14.57
N GLU A 34 4.53 11.72 13.37
CA GLU A 34 4.20 12.44 12.14
C GLU A 34 2.68 12.46 11.91
N LEU A 35 1.99 11.33 12.12
CA LEU A 35 0.53 11.23 11.99
C LEU A 35 -0.22 12.17 12.95
N GLU A 36 0.28 12.33 14.19
CA GLU A 36 -0.31 13.22 15.19
C GLU A 36 -0.08 14.71 14.90
N THR A 37 0.90 15.03 14.05
CA THR A 37 1.30 16.40 13.73
C THR A 37 0.84 16.86 12.34
N LEU A 38 0.13 16.01 11.59
CA LEU A 38 -0.52 16.38 10.34
C LEU A 38 -1.55 17.50 10.56
N SER A 39 -1.67 18.39 9.57
CA SER A 39 -2.64 19.49 9.57
C SER A 39 -4.08 19.01 9.72
N SER A 40 -4.39 17.88 9.09
CA SER A 40 -5.60 17.10 9.32
C SER A 40 -5.20 15.73 9.85
N LYS A 41 -5.41 15.51 11.14
CA LYS A 41 -5.09 14.23 11.78
C LYS A 41 -6.00 13.12 11.23
N PRO A 42 -5.47 11.90 11.05
CA PRO A 42 -6.32 10.76 10.77
C PRO A 42 -7.25 10.46 11.95
N GLU A 43 -8.43 9.95 11.65
CA GLU A 43 -9.43 9.54 12.66
C GLU A 43 -9.12 8.15 13.25
N LEU A 44 -8.27 7.37 12.55
CA LEU A 44 -7.93 5.99 12.89
C LEU A 44 -6.58 5.61 12.26
N ILE A 45 -5.81 4.78 12.94
CA ILE A 45 -4.68 4.04 12.41
C ILE A 45 -5.07 2.55 12.30
N LEU A 46 -5.11 2.01 11.09
CA LEU A 46 -5.20 0.58 10.85
C LEU A 46 -3.81 -0.02 10.91
N VAL A 47 -3.63 -1.13 11.63
CA VAL A 47 -2.39 -1.90 11.62
C VAL A 47 -2.67 -3.27 11.02
N THR A 48 -2.28 -3.47 9.77
CA THR A 48 -2.60 -4.68 9.00
C THR A 48 -1.62 -5.83 9.22
N GLY A 49 -1.18 -6.01 10.47
CA GLY A 49 -0.42 -7.18 10.87
C GLY A 49 1.09 -7.06 10.83
N ASP A 50 1.74 -8.18 11.18
CA ASP A 50 3.17 -8.30 11.44
C ASP A 50 3.67 -7.17 12.35
N LEU A 51 3.03 -7.04 13.53
CA LEU A 51 3.39 -6.04 14.54
C LEU A 51 4.77 -6.38 15.10
N ILE A 52 4.98 -7.66 15.38
CA ILE A 52 6.18 -8.19 16.03
C ILE A 52 6.99 -9.11 15.11
N CYS A 53 8.22 -9.42 15.52
CA CYS A 53 9.17 -10.17 14.70
C CYS A 53 9.22 -11.66 15.05
N ALA A 54 9.53 -12.00 16.30
CA ALA A 54 9.85 -13.37 16.70
C ALA A 54 8.64 -14.17 17.20
N GLY A 55 7.46 -13.55 17.29
CA GLY A 55 6.28 -14.19 17.84
C GLY A 55 6.47 -14.50 19.32
N LYS A 56 6.83 -13.50 20.12
CA LYS A 56 6.89 -13.60 21.59
C LYS A 56 5.88 -12.66 22.24
N ALA A 57 5.24 -13.11 23.32
CA ALA A 57 4.33 -12.25 24.10
C ALA A 57 5.03 -11.03 24.72
N SER A 58 6.36 -11.08 24.94
CA SER A 58 7.14 -9.91 25.36
C SER A 58 7.20 -8.83 24.27
N GLU A 59 7.27 -9.20 23.00
CA GLU A 59 7.28 -8.26 21.88
C GLU A 59 5.91 -7.61 21.68
N LEU A 60 4.81 -8.36 21.90
CA LEU A 60 3.46 -7.77 21.88
C LEU A 60 3.32 -6.68 22.96
N ARG A 61 3.90 -6.91 24.15
CA ARG A 61 3.94 -5.90 25.22
C ARG A 61 4.85 -4.72 24.89
N GLU A 62 5.97 -4.96 24.21
CA GLU A 62 6.84 -3.89 23.70
C GLU A 62 6.09 -3.02 22.69
N PHE A 63 5.43 -3.63 21.70
CA PHE A 63 4.56 -2.90 20.77
C PHE A 63 3.50 -2.08 21.51
N ALA A 64 2.78 -2.71 22.45
CA ALA A 64 1.73 -2.04 23.23
C ALA A 64 2.28 -0.83 24.01
N GLU A 65 3.48 -0.92 24.59
CA GLU A 65 4.11 0.20 25.29
C GLU A 65 4.59 1.30 24.31
N LEU A 66 5.12 0.94 23.14
CA LEU A 66 5.53 1.92 22.12
C LEU A 66 4.35 2.74 21.60
N VAL A 67 3.18 2.12 21.42
CA VAL A 67 1.99 2.82 20.89
C VAL A 67 1.16 3.55 21.94
N LYS A 68 1.37 3.25 23.23
CA LYS A 68 0.59 3.79 24.36
C LYS A 68 0.56 5.33 24.44
N GLY A 69 1.61 5.98 23.94
CA GLY A 69 1.70 7.45 23.89
C GLY A 69 0.89 8.09 22.76
N CYS A 70 0.42 7.31 21.77
CA CYS A 70 -0.33 7.83 20.64
C CYS A 70 -1.78 8.12 21.06
N SER A 71 -2.23 9.34 20.76
CA SER A 71 -3.60 9.79 21.00
C SER A 71 -4.61 9.33 19.94
N LEU A 72 -4.12 8.83 18.81
CA LEU A 72 -4.95 8.36 17.71
C LEU A 72 -5.45 6.92 18.00
N PRO A 73 -6.72 6.60 17.69
CA PRO A 73 -7.20 5.23 17.81
C PRO A 73 -6.39 4.28 16.92
N ILE A 74 -6.00 3.13 17.46
CA ILE A 74 -5.25 2.09 16.74
C ILE A 74 -6.07 0.82 16.68
N LEU A 75 -6.26 0.29 15.47
CA LEU A 75 -6.99 -0.94 15.19
C LEU A 75 -6.06 -1.93 14.51
N ALA A 76 -5.52 -2.86 15.30
CA ALA A 76 -4.61 -3.89 14.83
C ALA A 76 -5.32 -5.23 14.61
N LEU A 77 -4.78 -6.02 13.67
CA LEU A 77 -5.14 -7.42 13.42
C LEU A 77 -3.92 -8.34 13.59
N PRO A 78 -4.10 -9.58 14.08
CA PRO A 78 -3.02 -10.56 14.22
C PRO A 78 -2.75 -11.31 12.92
N THR A 79 -1.54 -11.85 12.81
CA THR A 79 -1.03 -12.55 11.62
C THR A 79 -0.04 -13.65 11.96
N ASN A 80 0.68 -14.16 10.95
CA ASN A 80 1.70 -15.20 11.11
C ASN A 80 2.79 -14.81 12.12
N HIS A 81 3.42 -13.62 12.05
CA HIS A 81 4.48 -13.30 13.01
C HIS A 81 3.94 -13.08 14.42
N ASP A 82 2.73 -12.52 14.53
CA ASP A 82 2.11 -12.20 15.81
C ASP A 82 1.66 -13.45 16.59
N LEU A 83 1.49 -14.58 15.90
CA LEU A 83 1.00 -15.85 16.42
C LEU A 83 1.97 -17.03 16.20
N TRP A 84 3.23 -16.76 15.78
CA TRP A 84 4.19 -17.81 15.37
C TRP A 84 4.75 -18.66 16.51
N GLY A 85 5.21 -17.99 17.57
CA GLY A 85 6.04 -18.60 18.61
C GLY A 85 5.24 -19.00 19.84
N GLU A 86 5.37 -18.19 20.89
CA GLU A 86 4.73 -18.35 22.20
C GLU A 86 3.31 -17.77 22.33
N PRO A 87 2.98 -16.58 21.78
CA PRO A 87 1.65 -16.04 21.88
C PRO A 87 0.72 -16.85 20.99
N ASP A 88 -0.32 -17.37 21.61
CA ASP A 88 -1.50 -17.84 20.94
C ASP A 88 -2.50 -16.68 20.78
N GLU A 89 -3.66 -16.99 20.22
CA GLU A 89 -4.77 -16.05 20.13
C GLU A 89 -5.14 -15.45 21.51
N SER A 90 -5.01 -16.22 22.60
CA SER A 90 -5.30 -15.77 23.96
C SER A 90 -4.35 -14.63 24.41
N ALA A 91 -3.04 -14.79 24.18
CA ALA A 91 -2.05 -13.77 24.50
C ALA A 91 -2.26 -12.49 23.68
N TRP A 92 -2.62 -12.63 22.40
CA TRP A 92 -3.02 -11.49 21.57
C TRP A 92 -4.24 -10.77 22.14
N GLU A 93 -5.29 -11.51 22.49
CA GLU A 93 -6.52 -10.94 23.04
C GLU A 93 -6.31 -10.22 24.38
N GLU A 94 -5.44 -10.75 25.23
CA GLU A 94 -5.07 -10.12 26.50
C GLU A 94 -4.29 -8.80 26.30
N ILE A 95 -3.33 -8.78 25.39
CA ILE A 95 -2.36 -7.68 25.26
C ILE A 95 -2.82 -6.61 24.26
N ILE A 96 -3.35 -7.03 23.11
CA ILE A 96 -3.70 -6.18 21.97
C ILE A 96 -5.23 -6.04 21.83
N GLY A 97 -5.97 -7.11 22.10
CA GLY A 97 -7.44 -7.16 22.08
C GLY A 97 -8.01 -8.05 20.97
N PRO A 98 -9.31 -7.92 20.62
CA PRO A 98 -10.00 -8.92 19.79
C PRO A 98 -9.33 -9.26 18.45
N LEU A 99 -9.38 -10.55 18.08
CA LEU A 99 -8.89 -11.07 16.79
C LEU A 99 -9.63 -10.52 15.57
N ARG A 100 -10.91 -10.16 15.77
CA ARG A 100 -11.80 -9.59 14.76
C ARG A 100 -12.46 -8.36 15.34
N ARG A 101 -12.49 -7.28 14.58
CA ARG A 101 -13.10 -6.03 15.03
C ARG A 101 -13.92 -5.40 13.92
N SER A 102 -14.96 -4.72 14.35
CA SER A 102 -15.92 -4.05 13.51
C SER A 102 -16.21 -2.70 14.15
N VAL A 103 -15.76 -1.64 13.51
CA VAL A 103 -15.92 -0.27 14.02
C VAL A 103 -16.48 0.63 12.94
N GLU A 104 -17.20 1.67 13.34
CA GLU A 104 -17.68 2.71 12.45
C GLU A 104 -16.96 4.02 12.78
N VAL A 105 -16.31 4.62 11.77
CA VAL A 105 -15.61 5.88 11.91
C VAL A 105 -16.07 6.78 10.77
N LYS A 106 -16.66 7.94 11.12
CA LYS A 106 -17.21 8.93 10.15
C LYS A 106 -18.16 8.31 9.10
N GLY A 107 -18.98 7.34 9.51
CA GLY A 107 -19.95 6.68 8.63
C GLY A 107 -19.35 5.60 7.70
N VAL A 108 -18.05 5.29 7.82
CA VAL A 108 -17.40 4.16 7.15
C VAL A 108 -17.25 3.01 8.12
N LYS A 109 -17.66 1.80 7.69
CA LYS A 109 -17.47 0.56 8.44
C LYS A 109 -16.08 0.00 8.15
N PHE A 110 -15.29 -0.22 9.20
CA PHE A 110 -13.97 -0.85 9.13
C PHE A 110 -14.06 -2.24 9.76
N LEU A 111 -13.66 -3.25 8.99
CA LEU A 111 -13.60 -4.64 9.44
C LEU A 111 -12.14 -5.07 9.46
N THR A 112 -11.65 -5.57 10.60
CA THR A 112 -10.31 -6.17 10.71
C THR A 112 -10.43 -7.61 11.16
N TRP A 113 -9.61 -8.48 10.59
CA TRP A 113 -9.65 -9.91 10.88
C TRP A 113 -8.29 -10.55 10.58
N ASN A 114 -8.06 -11.74 11.15
CA ASN A 114 -6.92 -12.57 10.82
C ASN A 114 -7.26 -13.51 9.65
N ASP A 115 -6.70 -13.24 8.48
CA ASP A 115 -6.85 -14.06 7.28
C ASP A 115 -5.93 -15.30 7.25
N ILE A 116 -4.97 -15.40 8.17
CA ILE A 116 -3.87 -16.36 8.12
C ILE A 116 -4.00 -17.43 9.20
N GLN A 117 -4.00 -18.69 8.76
CA GLN A 117 -4.29 -19.87 9.58
C GLN A 117 -3.08 -20.80 9.64
N ARG A 118 -2.67 -21.16 10.85
CA ARG A 118 -1.58 -22.12 11.08
C ARG A 118 -2.01 -23.50 10.61
N GLN A 119 -1.18 -24.13 9.78
CA GLN A 119 -1.50 -25.44 9.20
C GLN A 119 -0.99 -26.60 10.07
N PRO A 120 -1.69 -27.75 10.08
CA PRO A 120 -1.15 -28.98 10.64
C PRO A 120 0.19 -29.35 9.97
N GLY A 121 1.24 -29.54 10.76
CA GLY A 121 2.59 -29.82 10.25
C GLY A 121 3.48 -28.58 10.09
N GLY A 122 2.97 -27.38 10.41
CA GLY A 122 3.71 -26.13 10.35
C GLY A 122 3.38 -25.30 9.10
N GLY A 123 3.82 -24.04 9.11
CA GLY A 123 3.50 -23.08 8.06
C GLY A 123 2.12 -22.45 8.19
N TRP A 124 1.79 -21.61 7.21
CA TRP A 124 0.61 -20.76 7.22
C TRP A 124 -0.08 -20.77 5.87
N LYS A 125 -1.39 -20.55 5.90
CA LYS A 125 -2.22 -20.43 4.71
C LYS A 125 -3.29 -19.38 4.98
N ALA A 126 -3.58 -18.57 3.98
CA ALA A 126 -4.70 -17.66 4.06
C ALA A 126 -5.99 -18.40 3.71
N GLU A 127 -7.01 -18.25 4.55
CA GLU A 127 -8.26 -19.01 4.44
C GLU A 127 -9.39 -18.27 5.16
N LEU A 128 -10.57 -18.24 4.53
CA LEU A 128 -11.81 -17.78 5.17
C LEU A 128 -12.47 -18.98 5.85
N LYS A 129 -12.34 -19.11 7.17
CA LYS A 129 -13.04 -20.14 7.93
C LYS A 129 -14.54 -19.87 8.02
N GLU A 130 -15.32 -20.89 8.36
CA GLU A 130 -16.78 -20.77 8.39
C GLU A 130 -17.25 -19.76 9.44
N GLU A 131 -16.66 -19.75 10.65
CA GLU A 131 -17.02 -18.76 11.67
C GLU A 131 -16.64 -17.32 11.25
N GLN A 132 -15.62 -17.16 10.41
CA GLN A 132 -15.24 -15.87 9.83
C GLN A 132 -16.22 -15.45 8.73
N ARG A 133 -16.67 -16.39 7.91
CA ARG A 133 -17.72 -16.14 6.90
C ARG A 133 -18.99 -15.66 7.57
N GLU A 134 -19.50 -16.40 8.56
CA GLU A 134 -20.72 -16.03 9.29
C GLU A 134 -20.61 -14.64 9.92
N TRP A 135 -19.44 -14.33 10.51
CA TRP A 135 -19.16 -13.01 11.05
C TRP A 135 -19.16 -11.91 9.96
N PHE A 136 -18.48 -12.13 8.84
CA PHE A 136 -18.49 -11.19 7.72
C PHE A 136 -19.90 -10.97 7.17
N GLU A 137 -20.67 -12.04 6.94
CA GLU A 137 -22.03 -11.94 6.43
C GLU A 137 -22.92 -11.08 7.33
N LYS A 138 -22.80 -11.25 8.65
CA LYS A 138 -23.50 -10.43 9.63
C LYS A 138 -23.06 -8.96 9.54
N GLU A 139 -21.76 -8.69 9.64
CA GLU A 139 -21.22 -7.32 9.69
C GLU A 139 -21.45 -6.54 8.39
N LEU A 140 -21.30 -7.20 7.25
CA LEU A 140 -21.53 -6.61 5.93
C LEU A 140 -23.01 -6.31 5.70
N LYS A 141 -23.91 -7.19 6.17
CA LYS A 141 -25.35 -6.95 6.13
C LYS A 141 -25.77 -5.79 7.04
N GLU A 142 -25.21 -5.69 8.24
CA GLU A 142 -25.45 -4.56 9.14
C GLU A 142 -24.92 -3.23 8.59
N ALA A 143 -23.89 -3.28 7.73
CA ALA A 143 -23.31 -2.14 7.06
C ALA A 143 -23.89 -1.86 5.67
N GLU A 144 -24.96 -2.55 5.26
CA GLU A 144 -25.55 -2.39 3.93
C GLU A 144 -25.93 -0.92 3.65
N GLY A 145 -25.50 -0.40 2.51
CA GLY A 145 -25.68 1.00 2.13
C GLY A 145 -24.62 1.97 2.69
N LYS A 146 -23.69 1.50 3.53
CA LYS A 146 -22.54 2.29 4.00
C LYS A 146 -21.27 1.94 3.21
N PRO A 147 -20.31 2.86 3.08
CA PRO A 147 -18.97 2.53 2.63
C PRO A 147 -18.28 1.57 3.62
N ILE A 148 -17.68 0.50 3.09
CA ILE A 148 -17.01 -0.54 3.88
C ILE A 148 -15.55 -0.67 3.46
N ILE A 149 -14.65 -0.76 4.42
CA ILE A 149 -13.23 -1.06 4.22
C ILE A 149 -12.90 -2.31 5.02
N VAL A 150 -12.30 -3.29 4.36
CA VAL A 150 -11.80 -4.51 5.01
C VAL A 150 -10.29 -4.43 5.11
N ALA A 151 -9.74 -4.69 6.29
CA ALA A 151 -8.31 -4.76 6.53
C ALA A 151 -7.93 -6.21 6.88
N GLN A 152 -6.91 -6.72 6.20
CA GLN A 152 -6.35 -8.06 6.40
C GLN A 152 -4.85 -8.03 6.06
N HIS A 153 -4.11 -9.10 6.27
CA HIS A 153 -2.67 -9.08 6.03
C HIS A 153 -2.30 -9.47 4.59
N CYS A 154 -2.74 -10.64 4.11
CA CYS A 154 -2.32 -11.16 2.81
C CYS A 154 -3.19 -10.64 1.66
N PRO A 155 -2.60 -10.14 0.55
CA PRO A 155 -3.36 -9.72 -0.62
C PRO A 155 -3.95 -10.91 -1.40
N PRO A 156 -5.26 -10.98 -1.64
CA PRO A 156 -5.89 -12.06 -2.40
C PRO A 156 -5.84 -11.77 -3.92
N LEU A 157 -4.64 -11.77 -4.52
CA LEU A 157 -4.50 -11.50 -5.96
C LEU A 157 -4.54 -12.79 -6.80
N PRO A 158 -5.43 -12.86 -7.80
CA PRO A 158 -5.47 -13.99 -8.73
C PRO A 158 -4.30 -13.94 -9.71
N VAL A 159 -3.65 -15.09 -9.92
CA VAL A 159 -2.55 -15.29 -10.88
C VAL A 159 -2.74 -16.65 -11.55
N ASN A 160 -2.88 -16.66 -12.88
CA ASN A 160 -2.95 -17.89 -13.70
C ASN A 160 -3.99 -18.93 -13.24
N GLY A 161 -5.21 -18.49 -12.91
CA GLY A 161 -6.30 -19.38 -12.49
C GLY A 161 -6.19 -19.91 -11.05
N ASN A 162 -5.29 -19.34 -10.25
CA ASN A 162 -5.18 -19.57 -8.81
C ASN A 162 -4.91 -18.22 -8.13
N TYR A 163 -4.50 -18.23 -6.87
CA TYR A 163 -4.10 -17.06 -6.11
C TYR A 163 -2.61 -17.09 -5.76
N HIS A 164 -2.07 -15.90 -5.58
CA HIS A 164 -0.69 -15.69 -5.19
C HIS A 164 -0.47 -15.98 -3.69
N ASP A 165 0.76 -16.36 -3.33
CA ASP A 165 1.21 -16.48 -1.93
C ASP A 165 0.36 -17.41 -1.03
N LEU A 166 0.09 -17.00 0.21
CA LEU A 166 -0.69 -17.75 1.20
C LEU A 166 -2.13 -18.05 0.77
N TRP A 167 -2.70 -17.29 -0.18
CA TRP A 167 -4.01 -17.57 -0.74
C TRP A 167 -3.98 -18.68 -1.81
N ARG A 168 -2.82 -19.23 -2.17
CA ARG A 168 -2.72 -20.32 -3.14
C ARG A 168 -3.50 -21.56 -2.68
N ASN A 169 -4.31 -22.14 -3.57
CA ASN A 169 -5.14 -23.33 -3.29
C ASN A 169 -6.07 -23.14 -2.08
N SER A 170 -6.60 -21.93 -1.88
CA SER A 170 -7.51 -21.54 -0.79
C SER A 170 -8.92 -21.28 -1.31
N ASN A 171 -9.78 -20.75 -0.44
CA ASN A 171 -11.10 -20.25 -0.77
C ASN A 171 -11.18 -18.71 -0.93
N ALA A 172 -10.11 -18.06 -1.41
CA ALA A 172 -10.09 -16.62 -1.66
C ALA A 172 -11.25 -16.11 -2.54
N ASP A 173 -11.74 -16.95 -3.47
CA ASP A 173 -12.91 -16.65 -4.30
C ASP A 173 -14.16 -16.37 -3.47
N GLU A 174 -14.38 -17.14 -2.40
CA GLU A 174 -15.56 -17.01 -1.55
C GLU A 174 -15.53 -15.70 -0.76
N LEU A 175 -14.33 -15.29 -0.29
CA LEU A 175 -14.14 -13.99 0.32
C LEU A 175 -14.45 -12.88 -0.68
N LEU A 176 -13.82 -12.90 -1.86
CA LEU A 176 -13.97 -11.84 -2.85
C LEU A 176 -15.43 -11.70 -3.35
N ASP A 177 -16.13 -12.83 -3.56
CA ASP A 177 -17.54 -12.83 -3.95
C ASP A 177 -18.42 -12.22 -2.85
N LEU A 178 -18.14 -12.53 -1.59
CA LEU A 178 -18.83 -11.94 -0.44
C LEU A 178 -18.60 -10.42 -0.36
N LEU A 179 -17.35 -9.96 -0.50
CA LEU A 179 -17.04 -8.53 -0.43
C LEU A 179 -17.60 -7.74 -1.62
N LEU A 180 -17.59 -8.33 -2.82
CA LEU A 180 -18.18 -7.73 -4.02
C LEU A 180 -19.69 -7.54 -3.86
N LYS A 181 -20.39 -8.55 -3.33
CA LYS A 181 -21.85 -8.50 -3.08
C LYS A 181 -22.28 -7.30 -2.24
N TYR A 182 -21.46 -6.89 -1.27
CA TYR A 182 -21.77 -5.77 -0.37
C TYR A 182 -21.06 -4.46 -0.76
N ASN A 183 -20.51 -4.37 -1.98
CA ASN A 183 -19.87 -3.16 -2.50
C ASN A 183 -18.75 -2.60 -1.59
N VAL A 184 -17.91 -3.48 -1.05
CA VAL A 184 -16.74 -3.08 -0.26
C VAL A 184 -15.83 -2.16 -1.09
N LEU A 185 -15.47 -1.00 -0.53
CA LEU A 185 -14.68 0.02 -1.23
C LEU A 185 -13.27 -0.45 -1.55
N ALA A 186 -12.64 -1.12 -0.59
CA ALA A 186 -11.31 -1.68 -0.73
C ALA A 186 -11.00 -2.73 0.34
N ILE A 187 -10.14 -3.67 -0.02
CA ILE A 187 -9.34 -4.47 0.91
C ILE A 187 -7.99 -3.77 1.07
N VAL A 188 -7.58 -3.51 2.30
CA VAL A 188 -6.31 -2.86 2.66
C VAL A 188 -5.38 -3.91 3.29
N THR A 189 -4.19 -4.07 2.72
CA THR A 189 -3.30 -5.21 2.99
C THR A 189 -1.83 -4.85 3.20
N GLY A 190 -1.07 -5.81 3.73
CA GLY A 190 0.36 -5.74 4.04
C GLY A 190 1.15 -6.90 3.42
N HIS A 191 2.00 -7.58 4.20
CA HIS A 191 2.63 -8.87 3.89
C HIS A 191 3.73 -8.86 2.82
N TRP A 192 3.50 -8.20 1.69
CA TRP A 192 4.46 -8.20 0.58
C TRP A 192 5.53 -7.14 0.70
N HIS A 193 5.47 -6.27 1.71
CA HIS A 193 6.39 -5.14 1.92
C HIS A 193 6.51 -4.24 0.67
N ARG A 194 5.44 -4.15 -0.13
CA ARG A 194 5.40 -3.48 -1.44
C ARG A 194 4.16 -2.63 -1.59
N ASN A 195 4.33 -1.42 -2.09
CA ASN A 195 3.17 -0.63 -2.52
C ASN A 195 2.58 -1.17 -3.82
N GLY A 196 1.26 -1.32 -3.86
CA GLY A 196 0.55 -1.61 -5.10
C GLY A 196 -0.97 -1.55 -4.94
N GLU A 197 -1.64 -1.43 -6.05
CA GLU A 197 -3.10 -1.34 -6.09
C GLU A 197 -3.64 -2.08 -7.31
N TRP A 198 -4.58 -2.98 -7.07
CA TRP A 198 -5.16 -3.87 -8.07
C TRP A 198 -6.66 -4.03 -7.88
N PHE A 199 -7.29 -4.75 -8.80
CA PHE A 199 -8.64 -5.27 -8.62
C PHE A 199 -8.58 -6.80 -8.69
N ALA A 200 -9.19 -7.47 -7.72
CA ALA A 200 -9.36 -8.92 -7.68
C ALA A 200 -10.87 -9.21 -7.74
N LYS A 201 -11.33 -9.82 -8.84
CA LYS A 201 -12.77 -10.04 -9.11
C LYS A 201 -13.65 -8.80 -8.92
N GLY A 202 -13.12 -7.63 -9.29
CA GLY A 202 -13.84 -6.34 -9.15
C GLY A 202 -13.73 -5.69 -7.76
N VAL A 203 -13.15 -6.35 -6.76
CA VAL A 203 -12.85 -5.75 -5.45
C VAL A 203 -11.49 -5.07 -5.51
N ARG A 204 -11.40 -3.81 -5.09
CA ARG A 204 -10.14 -3.05 -5.04
C ARG A 204 -9.25 -3.58 -3.92
N VAL A 205 -7.99 -3.88 -4.21
CA VAL A 205 -6.99 -4.34 -3.25
C VAL A 205 -5.84 -3.34 -3.21
N ILE A 206 -5.54 -2.81 -2.03
CA ILE A 206 -4.49 -1.81 -1.80
C ILE A 206 -3.46 -2.40 -0.86
N ASN A 207 -2.28 -2.72 -1.39
CA ASN A 207 -1.16 -3.20 -0.61
C ASN A 207 -0.20 -2.08 -0.24
N THR A 208 0.25 -2.10 1.01
CA THR A 208 1.12 -1.07 1.57
C THR A 208 2.53 -1.61 1.81
N GLY A 209 3.52 -0.74 1.61
CA GLY A 209 4.91 -1.02 1.95
C GLY A 209 5.09 -1.19 3.45
N ALA A 210 6.11 -1.95 3.85
CA ALA A 210 6.38 -2.20 5.26
C ALA A 210 6.90 -0.96 5.98
N LEU A 211 6.47 -0.77 7.23
CA LEU A 211 6.96 0.30 8.08
C LEU A 211 8.40 0.07 8.52
N CYS A 212 8.82 -1.18 8.73
CA CYS A 212 10.23 -1.50 8.94
C CYS A 212 11.07 -1.34 7.66
N GLY A 213 10.43 -1.22 6.49
CA GLY A 213 11.06 -1.26 5.17
C GLY A 213 11.48 -2.67 4.72
N TRP A 214 12.09 -2.74 3.54
CA TRP A 214 12.53 -4.02 2.92
C TRP A 214 13.67 -4.73 3.68
N GLN A 215 14.24 -4.09 4.71
CA GLN A 215 15.40 -4.61 5.46
C GLN A 215 15.08 -5.88 6.27
N TRP A 216 13.82 -6.31 6.30
CA TRP A 216 13.36 -7.58 6.88
C TRP A 216 13.97 -8.83 6.23
N THR A 217 14.58 -8.79 5.04
CA THR A 217 15.24 -9.99 4.48
C THR A 217 16.73 -10.08 4.82
N GLY A 218 17.27 -9.16 5.62
CA GLY A 218 18.71 -9.07 5.91
C GLY A 218 19.58 -8.71 4.69
N ILE A 219 18.96 -8.45 3.54
CA ILE A 219 19.64 -8.05 2.31
C ILE A 219 19.62 -6.52 2.25
N PRO A 220 20.80 -5.88 2.18
CA PRO A 220 20.87 -4.46 1.97
C PRO A 220 20.12 -4.05 0.71
N PRO A 221 19.28 -3.01 0.76
CA PRO A 221 18.37 -2.69 -0.34
C PRO A 221 19.05 -2.23 -1.65
N HIS A 222 20.38 -2.03 -1.65
CA HIS A 222 21.16 -1.80 -2.87
C HIS A 222 21.33 -3.06 -3.74
N TYR A 223 21.01 -4.25 -3.23
CA TYR A 223 21.03 -5.50 -4.00
C TYR A 223 19.65 -5.89 -4.56
N CYS A 224 18.55 -5.35 -4.03
CA CYS A 224 17.17 -5.69 -4.43
C CYS A 224 16.23 -4.48 -4.31
N PHE A 225 15.49 -4.17 -5.39
CA PHE A 225 14.56 -3.04 -5.57
C PHE A 225 13.55 -2.81 -4.42
N PRO A 226 13.85 -1.94 -3.45
CA PRO A 226 13.15 -1.95 -2.16
C PRO A 226 12.16 -0.80 -2.05
N THR A 227 10.99 -1.07 -1.48
CA THR A 227 10.14 -0.01 -0.92
C THR A 227 10.87 0.57 0.29
N ARG A 228 10.99 1.90 0.38
CA ARG A 228 11.49 2.55 1.60
C ARG A 228 10.57 2.22 2.80
N PRO A 229 11.04 2.32 4.05
CA PRO A 229 10.17 2.41 5.21
C PRO A 229 9.12 3.49 5.00
N GLY A 230 7.93 3.35 5.57
CA GLY A 230 6.89 4.36 5.46
C GLY A 230 5.51 3.89 5.91
N TYR A 231 4.51 4.72 5.66
CA TYR A 231 3.12 4.40 5.93
C TYR A 231 2.21 4.90 4.81
N ARG A 232 0.95 4.45 4.82
CA ARG A 232 -0.06 4.93 3.87
C ARG A 232 -1.09 5.79 4.57
N LEU A 233 -1.43 6.93 3.96
CA LEU A 233 -2.59 7.75 4.29
C LEU A 233 -3.71 7.48 3.31
N PHE A 234 -4.93 7.60 3.80
CA PHE A 234 -6.14 7.54 3.02
C PHE A 234 -6.98 8.78 3.29
N HIS A 235 -7.74 9.17 2.28
CA HIS A 235 -8.75 10.22 2.39
C HIS A 235 -10.01 9.75 1.70
N PHE A 236 -11.14 9.86 2.40
CA PHE A 236 -12.45 9.53 1.85
C PHE A 236 -13.37 10.74 1.99
N ASP A 237 -13.90 11.20 0.85
CA ASP A 237 -14.78 12.37 0.74
C ASP A 237 -16.28 12.02 0.62
N GLY A 238 -16.63 10.74 0.83
CA GLY A 238 -17.98 10.21 0.64
C GLY A 238 -18.17 9.55 -0.72
N GLU A 239 -17.32 9.84 -1.71
CA GLU A 239 -17.42 9.28 -3.07
C GLU A 239 -16.15 8.52 -3.47
N LYS A 240 -14.98 9.10 -3.20
CA LYS A 240 -13.69 8.58 -3.67
C LYS A 240 -12.74 8.30 -2.51
N LEU A 241 -12.30 7.03 -2.44
CA LEU A 241 -11.20 6.64 -1.57
C LEU A 241 -9.86 6.89 -2.26
N ARG A 242 -9.11 7.85 -1.72
CA ARG A 242 -7.77 8.22 -2.18
C ARG A 242 -6.73 7.64 -1.24
N SER A 243 -5.52 7.40 -1.76
CA SER A 243 -4.40 6.99 -0.90
C SER A 243 -3.09 7.62 -1.32
N PHE A 244 -2.22 7.79 -0.34
CA PHE A 244 -0.89 8.38 -0.48
C PHE A 244 0.10 7.57 0.34
N TRP A 245 1.19 7.15 -0.30
CA TRP A 245 2.31 6.51 0.38
C TRP A 245 3.31 7.57 0.85
N ARG A 246 3.63 7.55 2.13
CA ARG A 246 4.57 8.47 2.78
C ARG A 246 5.88 7.74 3.07
N ASP A 247 6.96 8.16 2.39
CA ASP A 247 8.31 7.64 2.66
C ASP A 247 8.82 8.11 4.03
N GLY A 248 9.41 7.18 4.76
CA GLY A 248 10.13 7.40 6.01
C GLY A 248 11.64 7.52 5.83
N SER A 249 12.34 7.52 6.97
CA SER A 249 13.81 7.56 7.00
C SER A 249 14.41 6.23 6.55
N TYR A 250 15.61 6.28 5.98
CA TYR A 250 16.28 5.11 5.42
C TYR A 250 17.81 5.22 5.49
N TRP A 251 18.47 4.30 6.18
CA TRP A 251 19.95 4.16 6.24
C TRP A 251 20.70 5.50 6.45
N GLY A 252 20.21 6.32 7.39
CA GLY A 252 20.75 7.65 7.69
C GLY A 252 20.25 8.79 6.80
N THR A 253 19.51 8.50 5.73
CA THR A 253 18.75 9.50 4.98
C THR A 253 17.46 9.79 5.74
N PRO A 254 17.19 11.03 6.16
CA PRO A 254 15.96 11.37 6.86
C PRO A 254 14.75 11.25 5.93
N ALA A 255 13.57 11.03 6.51
CA ALA A 255 12.30 11.09 5.78
C ALA A 255 12.21 12.38 4.94
N PRO A 256 11.82 12.31 3.66
CA PRO A 256 11.85 13.46 2.78
C PRO A 256 10.90 14.56 3.28
N LYS A 257 11.35 15.82 3.26
CA LYS A 257 10.48 16.98 3.58
C LYS A 257 9.50 17.27 2.45
N VAL A 258 9.97 17.15 1.21
CA VAL A 258 9.14 17.22 0.00
C VAL A 258 9.23 15.86 -0.68
N GLN A 259 8.09 15.32 -1.08
CA GLN A 259 7.98 14.05 -1.78
C GLN A 259 7.11 14.24 -3.01
N VAL A 260 7.51 13.63 -4.12
CA VAL A 260 6.69 13.48 -5.32
C VAL A 260 6.75 12.02 -5.75
N SER A 261 5.65 11.50 -6.27
CA SER A 261 5.62 10.13 -6.78
C SER A 261 4.72 10.08 -8.02
N LEU A 262 5.25 9.59 -9.13
CA LEU A 262 4.45 9.27 -10.31
C LEU A 262 3.75 7.94 -10.04
N VAL A 263 2.49 7.98 -9.60
CA VAL A 263 1.75 6.82 -9.08
C VAL A 263 1.13 5.98 -10.20
N ARG A 264 0.63 6.62 -11.26
CA ARG A 264 0.07 5.91 -12.42
C ARG A 264 0.49 6.54 -13.75
N ILE A 265 0.67 5.67 -14.73
CA ILE A 265 0.76 5.98 -16.15
C ILE A 265 -0.37 5.19 -16.84
N GLY A 266 -1.46 5.88 -17.16
CA GLY A 266 -2.70 5.24 -17.60
C GLY A 266 -3.23 4.26 -16.56
N LYS A 267 -3.36 2.98 -16.95
CA LYS A 267 -3.81 1.91 -16.05
C LYS A 267 -2.67 1.33 -15.20
N ALA A 268 -1.41 1.55 -15.58
CA ALA A 268 -0.25 1.00 -14.89
C ALA A 268 -0.03 1.74 -13.56
N HIS A 269 -0.14 1.02 -12.44
CA HIS A 269 0.33 1.49 -11.14
C HIS A 269 1.83 1.24 -11.03
N THR A 270 2.60 2.24 -10.64
CA THR A 270 4.07 2.23 -10.71
C THR A 270 4.72 1.67 -9.44
N GLY A 271 3.96 1.55 -8.35
CA GLY A 271 4.43 1.01 -7.07
C GLY A 271 5.19 2.02 -6.20
N GLY A 272 5.04 3.32 -6.49
CA GLY A 272 5.69 4.43 -5.78
C GLY A 272 7.05 4.81 -6.38
N PRO A 273 7.88 5.59 -5.68
CA PRO A 273 9.16 6.08 -6.18
C PRO A 273 10.18 4.93 -6.22
N ARG A 274 10.08 4.08 -7.23
CA ARG A 274 11.00 2.99 -7.51
C ARG A 274 11.30 2.97 -9.00
N PRO A 275 12.56 2.75 -9.41
CA PRO A 275 12.83 2.44 -10.81
C PRO A 275 12.11 1.14 -11.15
N GLN A 276 11.04 1.24 -11.94
CA GLN A 276 10.40 0.09 -12.53
C GLN A 276 11.45 -0.61 -13.41
N VAL A 277 11.69 -1.90 -13.19
CA VAL A 277 12.72 -2.65 -13.95
C VAL A 277 12.32 -2.80 -15.42
N ARG A 278 11.03 -2.68 -15.70
CA ARG A 278 10.46 -2.70 -17.06
C ARG A 278 9.87 -1.32 -17.38
N PRO A 279 10.21 -0.75 -18.56
CA PRO A 279 9.58 0.48 -19.02
C PRO A 279 8.06 0.32 -19.12
N VAL A 280 7.30 1.35 -18.75
CA VAL A 280 5.86 1.41 -19.07
C VAL A 280 5.70 1.75 -20.54
N GLU A 281 5.00 0.92 -21.30
CA GLU A 281 4.69 1.22 -22.69
C GLU A 281 3.56 2.27 -22.79
N ILE A 282 3.81 3.32 -23.58
CA ILE A 282 2.86 4.39 -23.86
C ILE A 282 2.75 4.50 -25.39
N PHE A 283 1.61 4.13 -25.93
CA PHE A 283 1.36 4.09 -27.37
C PHE A 283 0.12 4.89 -27.82
N ALA A 284 -0.52 5.57 -26.88
CA ALA A 284 -1.66 6.44 -27.11
C ALA A 284 -1.63 7.59 -26.09
N GLU A 285 -2.47 8.60 -26.27
CA GLU A 285 -2.68 9.64 -25.27
C GLU A 285 -3.02 9.01 -23.92
N THR A 286 -2.16 9.25 -22.93
CA THR A 286 -2.15 8.55 -21.67
C THR A 286 -2.06 9.55 -20.53
N LYS A 287 -2.88 9.31 -19.52
CA LYS A 287 -2.94 10.13 -18.31
C LYS A 287 -1.78 9.82 -17.38
N LEU A 288 -1.08 10.84 -16.91
CA LEU A 288 -0.14 10.78 -15.81
C LEU A 288 -0.86 11.17 -14.52
N HIS A 289 -0.64 10.42 -13.44
CA HIS A 289 -1.16 10.75 -12.11
C HIS A 289 -0.02 10.77 -11.10
N VAL A 290 0.14 11.91 -10.44
CA VAL A 290 1.22 12.20 -9.49
C VAL A 290 0.63 12.56 -8.14
N THR A 291 1.25 12.07 -7.07
CA THR A 291 1.02 12.56 -5.72
C THR A 291 2.22 13.38 -5.27
N ALA A 292 1.98 14.45 -4.51
CA ALA A 292 3.02 15.28 -3.95
C ALA A 292 2.68 15.76 -2.54
N TYR A 293 3.69 15.82 -1.68
CA TYR A 293 3.57 16.13 -0.25
C TYR A 293 4.71 17.04 0.20
N ALA A 294 4.40 18.01 1.06
CA ALA A 294 5.37 18.87 1.73
C ALA A 294 5.08 18.91 3.24
N ARG A 295 6.04 18.50 4.05
CA ARG A 295 5.89 18.48 5.51
C ARG A 295 5.76 19.90 6.05
N GLY A 296 4.61 20.21 6.66
CA GLY A 296 4.34 21.52 7.25
C GLY A 296 4.15 22.65 6.23
N GLY A 297 4.00 22.31 4.95
CA GLY A 297 3.88 23.28 3.86
C GLY A 297 2.91 22.81 2.78
N LYS A 298 2.95 23.48 1.63
CA LYS A 298 2.13 23.13 0.46
C LYS A 298 3.01 22.97 -0.77
N ILE A 299 2.59 22.09 -1.66
CA ILE A 299 3.14 21.97 -3.00
C ILE A 299 2.58 23.11 -3.84
N THR A 300 3.45 23.95 -4.38
CA THR A 300 3.05 25.10 -5.21
C THR A 300 3.04 24.75 -6.69
N LYS A 301 3.82 23.74 -7.09
CA LYS A 301 4.01 23.39 -8.49
C LYS A 301 4.38 21.93 -8.65
N VAL A 302 3.79 21.26 -9.65
CA VAL A 302 4.24 19.97 -10.15
C VAL A 302 4.42 20.02 -11.66
N GLU A 303 5.52 19.45 -12.14
CA GLU A 303 5.88 19.41 -13.56
C GLU A 303 6.39 18.03 -13.96
N TRP A 304 6.35 17.73 -15.26
CA TRP A 304 6.88 16.50 -15.84
C TRP A 304 7.75 16.76 -17.08
N SER A 305 8.62 15.80 -17.43
CA SER A 305 9.50 15.83 -18.60
C SER A 305 9.93 14.41 -19.02
N ILE A 306 10.12 14.14 -20.32
CA ILE A 306 10.55 12.81 -20.85
C ILE A 306 12.08 12.63 -20.83
N GLU A 307 12.82 13.70 -20.53
CA GLU A 307 14.27 13.76 -20.37
C GLU A 307 14.63 15.02 -19.55
N ARG A 308 15.87 15.20 -19.10
CA ARG A 308 16.27 16.45 -18.42
C ARG A 308 16.21 17.63 -19.41
N GLY A 309 15.20 18.49 -19.30
CA GLY A 309 15.07 19.64 -20.19
C GLY A 309 13.73 20.39 -20.05
N ARG A 310 12.78 20.10 -20.94
CA ARG A 310 11.52 20.85 -21.08
C ARG A 310 10.46 20.39 -20.08
N TRP A 311 10.38 21.09 -18.96
CA TRP A 311 9.33 20.91 -17.97
C TRP A 311 7.97 21.40 -18.46
N ARG A 312 6.94 20.58 -18.23
CA ARG A 312 5.55 20.89 -18.52
C ARG A 312 4.74 20.87 -17.23
N PRO A 313 3.87 21.86 -16.99
CA PRO A 313 3.04 21.88 -15.79
C PRO A 313 2.04 20.72 -15.76
N MET A 314 1.69 20.28 -14.56
CA MET A 314 0.57 19.40 -14.28
C MET A 314 -0.58 20.20 -13.67
N GLU A 315 -1.81 19.72 -13.83
CA GLU A 315 -3.00 20.31 -13.25
C GLU A 315 -3.29 19.68 -11.88
N ILE A 316 -3.58 20.50 -10.87
CA ILE A 316 -3.97 19.99 -9.56
C ILE A 316 -5.41 19.45 -9.61
N THR A 317 -5.62 18.26 -9.05
CA THR A 317 -6.93 17.60 -9.00
C THR A 317 -7.41 17.27 -7.60
N PHE A 318 -6.53 17.40 -6.61
CA PHE A 318 -6.86 17.27 -5.19
C PHE A 318 -5.84 18.04 -4.36
N GLU A 319 -6.30 18.74 -3.32
CA GLU A 319 -5.45 19.43 -2.35
C GLU A 319 -5.96 19.11 -0.92
N GLY A 320 -5.09 18.51 -0.12
CA GLY A 320 -5.35 18.13 1.27
C GLY A 320 -4.03 18.00 2.03
N VAL A 321 -3.90 16.99 2.90
CA VAL A 321 -2.59 16.67 3.54
C VAL A 321 -1.51 16.41 2.49
N TRP A 322 -1.86 15.77 1.38
CA TRP A 322 -1.07 15.72 0.15
C TRP A 322 -1.87 16.35 -1.00
N SER A 323 -1.24 16.47 -2.16
CA SER A 323 -1.87 16.95 -3.39
C SER A 323 -1.77 15.90 -4.49
N GLU A 324 -2.80 15.82 -5.36
CA GLU A 324 -2.77 14.99 -6.57
C GLU A 324 -2.76 15.88 -7.80
N TRP A 325 -1.99 15.46 -8.81
CA TRP A 325 -1.74 16.22 -10.02
C TRP A 325 -1.85 15.31 -11.24
N GLU A 326 -2.37 15.86 -12.33
CA GLU A 326 -2.63 15.12 -13.55
C GLU A 326 -2.09 15.86 -14.79
N ALA A 327 -1.67 15.09 -15.79
CA ALA A 327 -1.33 15.59 -17.11
C ALA A 327 -1.60 14.53 -18.17
N GLN A 328 -1.51 14.92 -19.44
CA GLN A 328 -1.57 13.99 -20.57
C GLN A 328 -0.20 13.94 -21.25
N ILE A 329 0.22 12.72 -21.59
CA ILE A 329 1.35 12.45 -22.47
C ILE A 329 0.83 11.80 -23.75
N ASP A 330 1.25 12.31 -24.90
CA ASP A 330 0.89 11.79 -26.21
C ASP A 330 2.17 11.49 -27.00
N PRO A 331 2.56 10.22 -27.16
CA PRO A 331 3.79 9.82 -27.84
C PRO A 331 4.00 10.49 -29.20
N LEU A 332 2.92 10.72 -29.97
CA LEU A 332 2.99 11.31 -31.30
C LEU A 332 3.29 12.81 -31.27
N LYS A 333 2.84 13.52 -30.23
CA LYS A 333 3.16 14.93 -30.01
C LYS A 333 4.60 15.12 -29.49
N GLU A 334 5.12 14.11 -28.79
CA GLU A 334 6.46 14.16 -28.21
C GLU A 334 7.58 14.02 -29.24
N ARG A 335 7.32 13.35 -30.38
CA ARG A 335 8.30 13.10 -31.46
C ARG A 335 9.62 12.47 -30.94
N ALA A 336 9.53 11.75 -29.82
CA ALA A 336 10.62 11.07 -29.14
C ALA A 336 10.16 9.62 -28.92
N LEU A 337 10.21 8.80 -29.97
CA LEU A 337 9.88 7.38 -29.87
C LEU A 337 11.09 6.59 -29.38
N GLY A 338 10.87 5.56 -28.58
CA GLY A 338 11.92 4.76 -27.98
C GLY A 338 11.83 4.70 -26.47
N GLU A 339 12.93 4.31 -25.83
CA GLU A 339 13.06 4.24 -24.37
C GLU A 339 13.52 5.59 -23.81
N HIS A 340 12.81 6.08 -22.81
CA HIS A 340 13.05 7.37 -22.17
C HIS A 340 12.86 7.27 -20.66
N ILE A 341 13.24 8.33 -19.93
CA ILE A 341 12.98 8.47 -18.50
C ILE A 341 11.97 9.58 -18.29
N LEU A 342 10.74 9.22 -17.91
CA LEU A 342 9.74 10.17 -17.50
C LEU A 342 10.04 10.64 -16.07
N ILE A 343 10.36 11.93 -15.93
CA ILE A 343 10.72 12.58 -14.67
C ILE A 343 9.56 13.49 -14.26
N VAL A 344 9.19 13.45 -12.99
CA VAL A 344 8.29 14.42 -12.36
C VAL A 344 9.03 15.18 -11.28
N ARG A 345 8.67 16.45 -11.09
CA ARG A 345 9.22 17.33 -10.06
C ARG A 345 8.09 18.02 -9.31
N ALA A 346 8.17 18.06 -7.99
CA ALA A 346 7.34 18.94 -7.17
C ALA A 346 8.20 20.02 -6.50
N VAL A 347 7.63 21.20 -6.32
CA VAL A 347 8.24 22.34 -5.62
C VAL A 347 7.30 22.79 -4.50
N ASP A 348 7.83 22.95 -3.29
CA ASP A 348 7.07 23.48 -2.15
C ASP A 348 7.06 25.02 -2.12
N ALA A 349 6.45 25.60 -1.08
CA ALA A 349 6.38 27.06 -0.90
C ALA A 349 7.74 27.70 -0.56
N ASP A 350 8.68 26.93 -0.01
CA ASP A 350 10.01 27.39 0.37
C ASP A 350 11.04 27.22 -0.78
N GLY A 351 10.59 26.68 -1.92
CA GLY A 351 11.44 26.43 -3.10
C GLY A 351 12.24 25.13 -3.03
N ASN A 352 11.95 24.24 -2.06
CA ASN A 352 12.54 22.91 -2.03
C ASN A 352 11.92 22.05 -3.14
N GLU A 353 12.76 21.25 -3.79
CA GLU A 353 12.35 20.39 -4.90
C GLU A 353 12.45 18.92 -4.53
N ALA A 354 11.49 18.13 -5.01
CA ALA A 354 11.55 16.67 -5.00
C ALA A 354 11.37 16.13 -6.42
N TYR A 355 11.95 14.96 -6.68
CA TYR A 355 11.96 14.33 -7.99
C TYR A 355 11.58 12.86 -7.88
N ASP A 356 10.87 12.37 -8.89
CA ASP A 356 10.66 10.94 -9.14
C ASP A 356 10.84 10.67 -10.64
N ALA A 357 11.25 9.46 -10.99
CA ALA A 357 11.61 9.11 -12.36
C ALA A 357 11.37 7.64 -12.67
N LEU A 358 10.74 7.38 -13.82
CA LEU A 358 10.40 6.04 -14.28
C LEU A 358 10.82 5.82 -15.74
N PRO A 359 11.35 4.64 -16.09
CA PRO A 359 11.54 4.30 -17.49
C PRO A 359 10.20 4.13 -18.19
N VAL A 360 10.08 4.69 -19.39
CA VAL A 360 8.92 4.57 -20.26
C VAL A 360 9.37 4.25 -21.68
N ARG A 361 8.50 3.58 -22.45
CA ARG A 361 8.72 3.34 -23.87
C ARG A 361 7.61 4.01 -24.67
N LEU A 362 7.96 5.03 -25.44
CA LEU A 362 7.03 5.75 -26.31
C LEU A 362 6.98 5.08 -27.69
N ALA A 363 5.78 4.71 -28.14
CA ALA A 363 5.56 3.99 -29.41
C ALA A 363 4.36 4.58 -30.19
N GLU A 364 4.29 4.32 -31.51
CA GLU A 364 3.16 4.78 -32.35
C GLU A 364 1.93 3.87 -32.25
N ARG A 365 2.12 2.63 -31.80
CA ARG A 365 1.10 1.60 -31.64
C ARG A 365 1.54 0.64 -30.55
N GLU A 366 0.58 -0.09 -30.00
CA GLU A 366 0.87 -1.19 -29.09
C GLU A 366 1.83 -2.17 -29.80
N ASN A 367 3.02 -2.35 -29.25
CA ASN A 367 3.94 -3.35 -29.76
C ASN A 367 3.54 -4.69 -29.15
N ALA A 368 3.27 -5.69 -29.99
CA ALA A 368 3.26 -7.06 -29.49
C ALA A 368 4.61 -7.31 -28.81
N PRO A 369 4.64 -7.88 -27.60
CA PRO A 369 5.88 -8.05 -26.86
C PRO A 369 6.90 -8.79 -27.72
N MET A 370 8.13 -8.29 -27.77
CA MET A 370 9.26 -9.06 -28.31
C MET A 370 9.58 -10.21 -27.35
N THR A 371 8.74 -11.23 -27.35
CA THR A 371 9.10 -12.58 -26.94
C THR A 371 8.50 -13.54 -27.95
N SER A 372 9.38 -14.26 -28.65
CA SER A 372 9.02 -15.48 -29.35
C SER A 372 8.55 -16.51 -28.30
N ALA A 373 7.28 -16.46 -27.94
CA ALA A 373 6.53 -17.55 -27.34
C ALA A 373 5.05 -17.38 -27.72
N SER A 374 4.51 -18.43 -28.31
CA SER A 374 3.20 -18.53 -28.97
C SER A 374 2.05 -17.76 -28.32
N ALA A 375 1.23 -17.16 -29.19
CA ALA A 375 -0.02 -16.47 -28.89
C ALA A 375 -0.95 -17.26 -27.94
N GLN A 376 -1.40 -16.60 -26.88
CA GLN A 376 -2.68 -16.87 -26.24
C GLN A 376 -3.42 -15.55 -26.07
N ALA A 377 -4.65 -15.53 -26.58
CA ALA A 377 -5.56 -14.40 -26.60
C ALA A 377 -6.01 -14.01 -25.18
N GLY A 378 -6.14 -12.71 -24.93
CA GLY A 378 -6.69 -12.14 -23.69
C GLY A 378 -5.65 -11.98 -22.58
N ARG A 379 -4.68 -11.08 -22.75
CA ARG A 379 -3.82 -10.63 -21.64
C ARG A 379 -4.36 -9.33 -21.07
N GLU A 380 -5.06 -9.40 -19.94
CA GLU A 380 -5.05 -8.31 -18.97
C GLU A 380 -3.62 -8.12 -18.44
N MET A 381 -3.28 -6.96 -17.86
CA MET A 381 -1.94 -6.72 -17.31
C MET A 381 -1.56 -7.81 -16.30
N VAL A 382 -0.75 -8.77 -16.74
CA VAL A 382 -0.16 -9.80 -15.88
C VAL A 382 1.06 -9.15 -15.23
N PHE A 383 0.94 -8.80 -13.95
CA PHE A 383 2.07 -8.43 -13.13
C PHE A 383 2.90 -9.70 -12.87
N GLU A 384 4.12 -9.77 -13.43
CA GLU A 384 5.10 -10.78 -13.03
C GLU A 384 5.81 -10.28 -11.76
N LEU A 385 5.58 -10.96 -10.64
CA LEU A 385 6.33 -10.72 -9.42
C LEU A 385 7.79 -11.12 -9.66
N PHE A 386 8.70 -10.14 -9.60
CA PHE A 386 10.13 -10.41 -9.56
C PHE A 386 10.47 -11.01 -8.19
N TYR A 387 10.82 -12.29 -8.21
CA TYR A 387 11.51 -12.99 -7.12
C TYR A 387 13.01 -12.96 -7.41
N PRO A 388 13.87 -12.72 -6.40
CA PRO A 388 15.27 -13.06 -6.55
C PRO A 388 15.39 -14.57 -6.88
N PRO A 389 16.32 -14.99 -7.74
CA PRO A 389 16.59 -16.41 -7.95
C PRO A 389 16.97 -17.08 -6.63
N GLU A 390 16.57 -18.35 -6.47
CA GLU A 390 16.88 -19.22 -5.31
C GLU A 390 18.37 -19.26 -4.94
#